data_AF-A0A2N5VFV0-F1
#
_entry.id   AF-A0A2N5VFV0-F1
#
_cell.length_a   1.000
_cell.length_b   1.000
_cell.length_c   1.000
_cell.angle_alpha   90.00
_cell.angle_beta   90.00
_cell.angle_gamma   90.00
#
_symmetry.space_group_name_H-M   'P 1'
#
loop_
_entity.id
_entity.type
_entity.pdbx_description
1 polymer ?
#
loop_
_entity_poly.entity_id
_entity_poly.type
_entity_poly.pdbx_seq_one_letter_code
_entity_poly.pdbx_strand_id
1 'polypeptide(L)'
;MFHGTWGYIHTIQKELFEHFDPDDFSFQRYKEAIQQSEHLDVTPLMFIPTFEENLHCSHVIKSQLTQALLGYLVSATDTKTDLPLDPPPINPIMPQKPDIQMLKLMIASNNSAEGIGQFLNDIIRQTDLTPERFFSKLQIMEGDLGTLLNLESLQLQRRPSGHVESSLGNTFMLLGASHTLWNFAQAYLLMHHGDPSDREDLGAWSPLEALGLPSDQPLGKKDFTQMLTNIQKVHEVTLIHCLL
;
A
#
# COMPACT_ATOMS: atom_id res chain seq x y z
N MET A 1 -7.16 17.44 -1.56
CA MET A 1 -7.00 17.95 -2.93
C MET A 1 -5.55 17.67 -3.31
N PHE A 2 -5.29 16.59 -4.04
CA PHE A 2 -3.93 16.25 -4.46
C PHE A 2 -3.53 17.17 -5.61
N HIS A 3 -2.42 17.89 -5.41
CA HIS A 3 -1.79 18.73 -6.43
C HIS A 3 -0.60 17.96 -6.97
N GLY A 4 -0.75 17.34 -8.15
CA GLY A 4 0.34 16.65 -8.83
C GLY A 4 0.50 17.23 -10.22
N THR A 5 1.55 18.04 -10.44
CA THR A 5 1.90 18.49 -11.81
C THR A 5 2.40 17.37 -12.70
N TRP A 6 2.91 16.34 -12.04
CA TRP A 6 3.67 15.29 -12.64
C TRP A 6 3.20 13.94 -12.11
N GLY A 7 3.21 12.95 -12.97
CA GLY A 7 3.28 11.55 -12.57
C GLY A 7 4.58 10.95 -13.10
N TYR A 8 4.72 9.65 -12.91
CA TYR A 8 5.87 8.92 -13.41
C TYR A 8 5.43 7.55 -13.92
N ILE A 9 6.15 7.05 -14.93
CA ILE A 9 6.12 5.64 -15.32
C ILE A 9 7.28 4.97 -14.58
N HIS A 10 7.00 3.86 -13.92
CA HIS A 10 8.03 3.00 -13.34
C HIS A 10 8.28 1.82 -14.29
N THR A 11 9.51 1.69 -14.78
CA THR A 11 9.92 0.50 -15.52
C THR A 11 10.24 -0.61 -14.52
N ILE A 12 9.43 -1.67 -14.52
CA ILE A 12 9.66 -2.83 -13.65
C ILE A 12 10.94 -3.54 -14.09
N GLN A 13 11.74 -3.98 -13.13
CA GLN A 13 12.98 -4.73 -13.34
C GLN A 13 12.75 -5.97 -14.20
N LYS A 14 13.61 -6.19 -15.19
CA LYS A 14 13.48 -7.31 -16.14
C LYS A 14 13.74 -8.65 -15.47
N GLU A 15 14.62 -8.65 -14.47
CA GLU A 15 15.03 -9.80 -13.67
C GLU A 15 13.82 -10.43 -12.95
N LEU A 16 12.81 -9.63 -12.59
CA LEU A 16 11.56 -10.12 -12.00
C LEU A 16 10.74 -10.97 -12.97
N PHE A 17 10.94 -10.81 -14.29
CA PHE A 17 10.20 -11.50 -15.34
C PHE A 17 11.01 -12.60 -16.03
N GLU A 18 12.32 -12.72 -15.80
CA GLU A 18 13.21 -13.65 -16.52
C GLU A 18 12.77 -15.12 -16.43
N HIS A 19 12.07 -15.48 -15.36
CA HIS A 19 11.62 -16.84 -15.08
C HIS A 19 10.16 -17.12 -15.52
N PHE A 20 9.48 -16.11 -16.07
CA PHE A 20 8.08 -16.20 -16.47
C PHE A 20 7.96 -16.17 -18.00
N ASP A 21 6.92 -16.81 -18.53
CA ASP A 21 6.59 -16.70 -19.95
C ASP A 21 6.07 -15.27 -20.22
N PRO A 22 6.65 -14.50 -21.16
CA PRO A 22 6.13 -13.19 -21.53
C PRO A 22 4.63 -13.20 -21.89
N ASP A 23 4.12 -14.32 -22.42
CA ASP A 23 2.71 -14.45 -22.77
C ASP A 23 1.78 -14.53 -21.55
N ASP A 24 2.29 -14.90 -20.36
CA ASP A 24 1.54 -14.88 -19.09
C ASP A 24 1.11 -13.46 -18.71
N PHE A 25 1.85 -12.43 -19.14
CA PHE A 25 1.53 -11.02 -18.91
C PHE A 25 0.70 -10.39 -20.04
N SER A 26 0.20 -11.20 -20.97
CA SER A 26 -0.62 -10.71 -22.07
C SER A 26 -2.01 -10.26 -21.60
N PHE A 27 -2.60 -9.33 -22.33
CA PHE A 27 -3.97 -8.87 -22.08
C PHE A 27 -5.00 -10.00 -22.20
N GLN A 28 -4.73 -10.98 -23.06
CA GLN A 28 -5.59 -12.15 -23.23
C GLN A 28 -5.58 -13.03 -21.97
N ARG A 29 -4.40 -13.33 -21.43
CA ARG A 29 -4.26 -14.08 -20.17
C ARG A 29 -4.92 -13.35 -18.99
N TYR A 30 -4.77 -12.03 -18.91
CA TYR A 30 -5.47 -11.24 -17.90
C TYR A 30 -7.00 -11.42 -18.00
N LYS A 31 -7.58 -11.30 -19.20
CA LYS A 31 -9.03 -11.49 -19.40
C LYS A 31 -9.50 -12.88 -19.00
N GLU A 32 -8.75 -13.91 -19.39
CA GLU A 32 -9.06 -15.30 -19.02
C GLU A 32 -9.01 -15.49 -17.50
N ALA A 33 -8.01 -14.93 -16.82
CA ALA A 33 -7.89 -14.99 -15.36
C ALA A 33 -9.06 -14.27 -14.66
N ILE A 34 -9.45 -13.09 -15.12
CA ILE A 34 -10.61 -12.37 -14.58
C ILE A 34 -11.92 -13.15 -14.78
N GLN A 35 -12.13 -13.72 -15.97
CA GLN A 35 -13.30 -14.57 -16.22
C GLN A 35 -13.31 -15.81 -15.32
N GLN A 36 -12.17 -16.45 -15.10
CA GLN A 36 -12.05 -17.58 -14.19
C GLN A 36 -12.32 -17.17 -12.74
N SER A 37 -11.95 -15.94 -12.35
CA SER A 37 -12.19 -15.42 -10.99
C SER A 37 -13.67 -15.27 -10.64
N GLU A 38 -14.57 -15.12 -11.63
CA GLU A 38 -16.02 -15.11 -11.41
C GLU A 38 -16.53 -16.42 -10.78
N HIS A 39 -15.84 -17.52 -11.05
CA HIS A 39 -16.17 -18.84 -10.52
C HIS A 39 -15.32 -19.23 -9.31
N LEU A 40 -14.50 -18.33 -8.77
CA LEU A 40 -13.69 -18.60 -7.60
C LEU A 40 -14.60 -18.66 -6.35
N ASP A 41 -14.71 -19.85 -5.76
CA ASP A 41 -15.41 -20.03 -4.49
C ASP A 41 -14.61 -19.37 -3.36
N VAL A 42 -14.99 -18.13 -3.01
CA VAL A 42 -14.38 -17.40 -1.90
C VAL A 42 -14.84 -18.01 -0.59
N THR A 43 -13.91 -18.62 0.16
CA THR A 43 -14.20 -19.24 1.46
C THR A 43 -13.49 -18.48 2.59
N PRO A 44 -14.03 -18.50 3.84
CA PRO A 44 -13.35 -17.88 4.97
C PRO A 44 -11.93 -18.39 5.22
N LEU A 45 -11.65 -19.64 4.85
CA LEU A 45 -10.32 -20.25 4.99
C LEU A 45 -9.24 -19.52 4.18
N MET A 46 -9.61 -18.84 3.08
CA MET A 46 -8.67 -18.03 2.28
C MET A 46 -8.15 -16.80 3.03
N PHE A 47 -8.81 -16.40 4.12
CA PHE A 47 -8.45 -15.24 4.93
C PHE A 47 -7.89 -15.61 6.31
N ILE A 48 -7.77 -16.92 6.59
CA ILE A 48 -7.21 -17.42 7.85
C ILE A 48 -5.73 -17.73 7.61
N PRO A 49 -4.81 -17.22 8.44
CA PRO A 49 -3.39 -17.52 8.29
C PRO A 49 -3.14 -19.02 8.41
N THR A 50 -2.30 -19.53 7.52
CA THR A 50 -1.76 -20.88 7.58
C THR A 50 -0.89 -21.08 8.84
N PHE A 51 -0.54 -22.33 9.13
CA PHE A 51 0.39 -22.63 10.22
C PHE A 51 1.74 -21.93 10.02
N GLU A 52 2.26 -21.93 8.78
CA GLU A 52 3.54 -21.32 8.43
C GLU A 52 3.50 -19.79 8.59
N GLU A 53 2.42 -19.14 8.15
CA GLU A 53 2.22 -17.68 8.34
C GLU A 53 2.09 -17.30 9.81
N ASN A 54 1.39 -18.11 10.62
CA ASN A 54 1.33 -17.89 12.07
C ASN A 54 2.69 -18.07 12.75
N LEU A 55 3.48 -19.07 12.33
CA LEU A 55 4.83 -19.29 12.83
C LEU A 55 5.74 -18.12 12.44
N HIS A 56 5.63 -17.63 11.21
CA HIS A 56 6.34 -16.45 10.74
C HIS A 56 5.98 -15.20 11.55
N CYS A 57 4.68 -14.95 11.76
CA CYS A 57 4.20 -13.88 12.64
C CYS A 57 4.75 -14.00 14.07
N SER A 58 4.79 -15.21 14.63
CA SER A 58 5.39 -15.46 15.95
C SER A 58 6.87 -15.05 15.99
N HIS A 59 7.64 -15.36 14.95
CA HIS A 59 9.04 -14.96 14.85
C HIS A 59 9.20 -13.44 14.74
N VAL A 60 8.34 -12.76 13.99
CA VAL A 60 8.31 -11.28 13.91
C VAL A 60 8.06 -10.65 15.28
N ILE A 61 7.06 -11.13 16.02
CA ILE A 61 6.75 -10.58 17.36
C ILE A 61 7.90 -10.86 18.33
N LYS A 62 8.46 -12.07 18.30
CA LYS A 62 9.61 -12.43 19.16
C LYS A 62 10.83 -11.56 18.88
N SER A 63 11.12 -11.24 17.62
CA SER A 63 12.27 -10.40 17.31
C SER A 63 12.07 -8.97 17.80
N GLN A 64 10.86 -8.42 17.64
CA GLN A 64 10.52 -7.09 18.16
C GLN A 64 10.54 -7.03 19.70
N LEU A 65 10.03 -8.06 20.39
CA LEU A 65 10.14 -8.17 21.85
C LEU A 65 11.61 -8.25 22.30
N THR A 66 12.44 -8.99 21.56
CA THR A 66 13.88 -9.11 21.85
C THR A 66 14.59 -7.77 21.68
N GLN A 67 14.27 -7.01 20.62
CA GLN A 67 14.76 -5.64 20.42
C GLN A 67 14.37 -4.73 21.60
N ALA A 68 13.10 -4.73 22.01
CA ALA A 68 12.64 -3.90 23.12
C ALA A 68 13.30 -4.30 24.46
N LEU A 69 13.40 -5.61 24.73
CA LEU A 69 14.03 -6.16 25.94
C LEU A 69 15.48 -5.67 26.07
N LEU A 70 16.28 -5.84 25.01
CA LEU A 70 17.69 -5.46 25.00
C LEU A 70 17.92 -3.95 24.87
N GLY A 71 16.99 -3.24 24.24
CA GLY A 71 17.07 -1.79 24.08
C GLY A 71 16.81 -1.03 25.38
N TYR A 72 15.91 -1.53 26.23
CA TYR A 72 15.40 -0.75 27.36
C TYR A 72 15.50 -1.40 28.73
N LEU A 73 15.46 -2.74 28.84
CA LEU A 73 15.28 -3.41 30.12
C LEU A 73 16.52 -4.15 30.62
N VAL A 74 17.29 -4.77 29.73
CA VAL A 74 18.41 -5.64 30.13
C VAL A 74 19.62 -5.45 29.23
N SER A 75 20.80 -5.80 29.74
CA SER A 75 22.03 -5.93 28.96
C SER A 75 22.42 -7.39 28.85
N ALA A 76 22.67 -7.88 27.63
CA ALA A 76 23.12 -9.25 27.41
C ALA A 76 24.52 -9.46 28.00
N THR A 77 24.66 -10.41 28.92
CA THR A 77 25.94 -10.77 29.56
C THR A 77 26.62 -11.96 28.90
N ASP A 78 25.87 -12.79 28.17
CA ASP A 78 26.38 -13.91 27.38
C ASP A 78 25.97 -13.74 25.91
N THR A 79 26.95 -13.64 25.02
CA THR A 79 26.77 -13.50 23.57
C THR A 79 26.76 -14.83 22.83
N LYS A 80 26.80 -15.97 23.55
CA LYS A 80 26.84 -17.30 22.93
C LYS A 80 25.51 -17.76 22.34
N THR A 81 24.41 -17.15 22.76
CA THR A 81 23.07 -17.47 22.22
C THR A 81 22.69 -16.42 21.20
N ASP A 82 22.44 -16.85 19.97
CA ASP A 82 21.93 -15.96 18.93
C ASP A 82 20.48 -15.58 19.27
N LEU A 83 20.25 -14.28 19.49
CA LEU A 83 18.94 -13.75 19.83
C LEU A 83 18.31 -13.15 18.57
N PRO A 84 17.06 -13.49 18.23
CA PRO A 84 16.42 -12.98 17.03
C PRO A 84 16.20 -11.48 17.19
N LEU A 85 17.01 -10.66 16.53
CA LEU A 85 16.84 -9.21 16.54
C LEU A 85 16.05 -8.76 15.31
N ASP A 86 16.22 -9.42 14.18
CA ASP A 86 15.58 -9.02 12.94
C ASP A 86 14.33 -9.85 12.66
N PRO A 87 13.20 -9.20 12.32
CA PRO A 87 12.04 -9.93 11.81
C PRO A 87 12.42 -10.74 10.56
N PRO A 88 12.00 -12.01 10.46
CA PRO A 88 12.26 -12.79 9.26
C PRO A 88 11.63 -12.12 8.02
N PRO A 89 12.37 -12.00 6.90
CA PRO A 89 11.88 -11.31 5.71
C PRO A 89 10.76 -12.09 5.00
N ILE A 90 9.84 -11.38 4.35
CA ILE A 90 8.82 -11.96 3.46
C ILE A 90 9.23 -11.65 2.03
N ASN A 91 9.55 -12.68 1.24
CA ASN A 91 9.86 -12.58 -0.19
C ASN A 91 10.74 -11.37 -0.53
N PRO A 92 11.93 -11.25 0.08
CA PRO A 92 12.75 -10.05 -0.06
C PRO A 92 13.15 -9.87 -1.53
N ILE A 93 12.80 -8.73 -2.11
CA ILE A 93 13.33 -8.28 -3.38
C ILE A 93 14.56 -7.41 -3.13
N MET A 94 15.57 -7.55 -3.99
CA MET A 94 16.77 -6.73 -3.89
C MET A 94 16.43 -5.26 -4.15
N PRO A 95 16.68 -4.33 -3.21
CA PRO A 95 16.44 -2.92 -3.45
C PRO A 95 17.34 -2.44 -4.58
N GLN A 96 16.75 -1.87 -5.62
CA GLN A 96 17.50 -1.19 -6.67
C GLN A 96 16.96 0.21 -6.86
N LYS A 97 17.79 1.07 -7.44
CA LYS A 97 17.35 2.41 -7.85
C LYS A 97 16.23 2.25 -8.90
N PRO A 98 15.05 2.84 -8.68
CA PRO A 98 13.95 2.69 -9.63
C PRO A 98 14.29 3.44 -10.93
N ASP A 99 13.93 2.82 -12.05
CA ASP A 99 13.96 3.47 -13.36
C ASP A 99 12.61 4.17 -13.59
N ILE A 100 12.61 5.50 -13.46
CA ILE A 100 11.41 6.31 -13.55
C ILE A 100 11.51 7.32 -14.68
N GLN A 101 10.42 7.47 -15.42
CA GLN A 101 10.25 8.52 -16.41
C GLN A 101 9.10 9.44 -16.01
N MET A 102 9.40 10.73 -15.85
CA MET A 102 8.41 11.73 -15.46
C MET A 102 7.46 12.06 -16.62
N LEU A 103 6.17 12.18 -16.32
CA LEU A 103 5.11 12.62 -17.23
C LEU A 103 4.44 13.87 -16.68
N LYS A 104 4.11 14.83 -17.53
CA LYS A 104 3.34 16.01 -17.15
C LYS A 104 1.85 15.70 -17.23
N LEU A 105 1.16 15.61 -16.09
CA LEU A 105 -0.23 15.13 -16.03
C LEU A 105 -1.26 16.23 -15.64
N MET A 106 -0.80 17.46 -15.42
CA MET A 106 -1.55 18.49 -14.68
C MET A 106 -2.66 19.26 -15.42
N ILE A 107 -3.03 18.90 -16.64
CA ILE A 107 -4.11 19.62 -17.33
C ILE A 107 -5.47 18.98 -16.98
N ALA A 108 -5.46 17.73 -16.53
CA ALA A 108 -6.66 16.95 -16.23
C ALA A 108 -7.12 17.10 -14.76
N SER A 109 -8.43 17.29 -14.54
CA SER A 109 -9.04 17.24 -13.21
C SER A 109 -9.12 15.80 -12.69
N ASN A 110 -8.53 15.48 -11.54
CA ASN A 110 -8.64 14.12 -10.97
C ASN A 110 -10.01 13.82 -10.33
N ASN A 111 -10.90 14.82 -10.24
CA ASN A 111 -12.21 14.71 -9.59
C ASN A 111 -13.37 14.59 -10.58
N SER A 112 -13.11 14.29 -11.86
CA SER A 112 -14.16 14.09 -12.84
C SER A 112 -13.86 12.97 -13.82
N ALA A 113 -14.93 12.35 -14.32
CA ALA A 113 -14.89 11.42 -15.43
C ALA A 113 -14.22 12.03 -16.69
N GLU A 114 -14.48 13.31 -16.96
CA GLU A 114 -13.83 14.04 -18.07
C GLU A 114 -12.30 14.08 -17.89
N GLY A 115 -11.83 14.34 -16.67
CA GLY A 115 -10.41 14.43 -16.40
C GLY A 115 -9.68 13.09 -16.50
N ILE A 116 -10.33 11.95 -16.21
CA ILE A 116 -9.74 10.63 -16.52
C ILE A 116 -9.47 10.49 -18.03
N GLY A 117 -10.41 10.93 -18.88
CA GLY A 117 -10.21 10.92 -20.33
C GLY A 117 -9.06 11.84 -20.79
N GLN A 118 -8.98 13.05 -20.22
CA GLN A 118 -7.88 13.99 -20.48
C GLN A 118 -6.52 13.41 -20.05
N PHE A 119 -6.48 12.76 -18.89
CA PHE A 119 -5.28 12.10 -18.37
C PHE A 119 -4.77 10.99 -19.30
N LEU A 120 -5.66 10.09 -19.77
CA LEU A 120 -5.27 9.03 -20.69
C LEU A 120 -4.76 9.62 -22.04
N ASN A 121 -5.43 10.64 -22.55
CA ASN A 121 -5.00 11.34 -23.76
C ASN A 121 -3.63 12.03 -23.59
N ASP A 122 -3.36 12.61 -22.41
CA ASP A 122 -2.08 13.23 -22.09
C ASP A 122 -0.94 12.20 -22.04
N ILE A 123 -1.20 10.97 -21.57
CA ILE A 123 -0.22 9.87 -21.63
C ILE A 123 0.05 9.47 -23.08
N ILE A 124 -1.00 9.23 -23.87
CA ILE A 124 -0.88 8.86 -25.28
C ILE A 124 -0.04 9.90 -26.04
N ARG A 125 -0.34 11.19 -25.84
CA ARG A 125 0.41 12.30 -26.45
C ARG A 125 1.89 12.34 -26.04
N GLN A 126 2.20 12.02 -24.78
CA GLN A 126 3.58 12.08 -24.27
C GLN A 126 4.40 10.83 -24.57
N THR A 127 3.74 9.71 -24.86
CA THR A 127 4.39 8.43 -25.18
C THR A 127 4.52 8.17 -26.67
N ASP A 128 3.95 9.05 -27.51
CA ASP A 128 3.89 8.91 -28.97
C ASP A 128 3.27 7.57 -29.43
N LEU A 129 2.39 7.01 -28.60
CA LEU A 129 1.61 5.82 -28.92
C LEU A 129 0.35 6.23 -29.69
N THR A 130 -0.13 5.39 -30.60
CA THR A 130 -1.49 5.56 -31.13
C THR A 130 -2.51 5.11 -30.08
N PRO A 131 -3.74 5.67 -30.08
CA PRO A 131 -4.80 5.20 -29.19
C PRO A 131 -5.02 3.69 -29.26
N GLU A 132 -5.00 3.10 -30.46
CA GLU A 132 -5.19 1.65 -30.66
C GLU A 132 -4.06 0.86 -29.99
N ARG A 133 -2.81 1.32 -30.10
CA ARG A 133 -1.66 0.66 -29.46
C ARG A 133 -1.71 0.79 -27.94
N PHE A 134 -2.14 1.94 -27.43
CA PHE A 134 -2.28 2.16 -25.99
C PHE A 134 -3.40 1.30 -25.41
N PHE A 135 -4.60 1.35 -25.99
CA PHE A 135 -5.78 0.63 -25.48
C PHE A 135 -5.80 -0.88 -25.82
N SER A 136 -4.88 -1.37 -26.66
CA SER A 136 -4.70 -2.81 -26.88
C SER A 136 -3.82 -3.49 -25.83
N LYS A 137 -3.17 -2.74 -24.94
CA LYS A 137 -2.29 -3.26 -23.88
C LYS A 137 -2.97 -3.12 -22.52
N LEU A 138 -2.61 -4.00 -21.57
CA LEU A 138 -3.02 -3.84 -20.18
C LEU A 138 -2.35 -2.59 -19.60
N GLN A 139 -3.16 -1.68 -19.07
CA GLN A 139 -2.72 -0.43 -18.45
C GLN A 139 -2.88 -0.54 -16.94
N ILE A 140 -1.77 -0.66 -16.22
CA ILE A 140 -1.75 -0.69 -14.75
C ILE A 140 -1.29 0.69 -14.27
N MET A 141 -2.11 1.33 -13.43
CA MET A 141 -1.87 2.68 -12.93
C MET A 141 -2.06 2.71 -11.42
N GLU A 142 -1.32 3.57 -10.73
CA GLU A 142 -1.58 3.85 -9.32
C GLU A 142 -2.33 5.16 -9.17
N GLY A 143 -3.34 5.18 -8.29
CA GLY A 143 -4.14 6.37 -8.03
C GLY A 143 -4.63 6.44 -6.59
N ASP A 144 -5.16 7.60 -6.22
CA ASP A 144 -5.95 7.72 -5.00
C ASP A 144 -7.34 7.10 -5.17
N LEU A 145 -8.06 6.94 -4.05
CA LEU A 145 -9.39 6.32 -4.05
C LEU A 145 -10.39 7.07 -4.95
N GLY A 146 -10.32 8.41 -4.99
CA GLY A 146 -11.23 9.21 -5.81
C GLY A 146 -11.02 8.97 -7.30
N THR A 147 -9.76 8.89 -7.73
CA THR A 147 -9.37 8.61 -9.12
C THR A 147 -9.82 7.21 -9.54
N LEU A 148 -9.63 6.22 -8.65
CA LEU A 148 -10.06 4.85 -8.88
C LEU A 148 -11.59 4.76 -9.03
N LEU A 149 -12.35 5.37 -8.12
CA LEU A 149 -13.82 5.38 -8.19
C LEU A 149 -14.33 6.09 -9.47
N ASN A 150 -13.63 7.12 -9.94
CA ASN A 150 -13.96 7.78 -11.20
C ASN A 150 -13.74 6.86 -12.41
N LEU A 151 -12.64 6.07 -12.42
CA LEU A 151 -12.39 5.08 -13.47
C LEU A 151 -13.42 3.96 -13.44
N GLU A 152 -13.74 3.41 -12.27
CA GLU A 152 -14.75 2.36 -12.12
C GLU A 152 -16.13 2.85 -12.57
N SER A 153 -16.51 4.07 -12.17
CA SER A 153 -17.76 4.69 -12.61
C SER A 153 -17.82 4.82 -14.14
N LEU A 154 -16.72 5.25 -14.78
CA LEU A 154 -16.61 5.30 -16.24
C LEU A 154 -16.72 3.93 -16.90
N GLN A 155 -16.09 2.89 -16.34
CA GLN A 155 -16.18 1.52 -16.84
C GLN A 155 -17.61 0.97 -16.73
N LEU A 156 -18.32 1.27 -15.64
CA LEU A 156 -19.73 0.86 -15.44
C LEU A 156 -20.68 1.61 -16.39
N GLN A 157 -20.46 2.91 -16.61
CA GLN A 157 -21.29 3.72 -17.52
C GLN A 157 -21.06 3.36 -18.99
N ARG A 158 -19.82 3.05 -19.36
CA ARG A 158 -19.46 2.60 -20.71
C ARG A 158 -19.67 1.09 -20.79
N ARG A 159 -20.91 0.65 -21.08
CA ARG A 159 -21.13 -0.71 -21.63
C ARG A 159 -20.05 -0.95 -22.70
N PRO A 160 -19.31 -2.07 -22.65
CA PRO A 160 -18.03 -2.22 -23.33
C PRO A 160 -18.15 -1.73 -24.78
N SER A 161 -17.47 -0.62 -25.09
CA SER A 161 -17.35 -0.18 -26.46
C SER A 161 -16.69 -1.31 -27.24
N GLY A 162 -17.28 -1.70 -28.37
CA GLY A 162 -16.67 -2.71 -29.25
C GLY A 162 -15.37 -2.22 -29.90
N HIS A 163 -15.06 -0.93 -29.76
CA HIS A 163 -13.90 -0.26 -30.36
C HIS A 163 -12.76 -0.17 -29.34
N VAL A 164 -11.61 -0.76 -29.69
CA VAL A 164 -10.43 -0.86 -28.80
C VAL A 164 -9.97 0.53 -28.36
N GLU A 165 -9.94 1.51 -29.27
CA GLU A 165 -9.51 2.89 -29.08
C GLU A 165 -10.31 3.71 -28.04
N SER A 166 -11.40 3.15 -27.52
CA SER A 166 -12.27 3.81 -26.54
C SER A 166 -12.62 2.92 -25.34
N SER A 167 -12.10 1.68 -25.33
CA SER A 167 -12.33 0.72 -24.27
C SER A 167 -11.52 1.07 -23.04
N LEU A 168 -12.15 1.02 -21.87
CA LEU A 168 -11.47 1.12 -20.57
C LEU A 168 -11.33 -0.24 -19.89
N GLY A 169 -11.76 -1.33 -20.55
CA GLY A 169 -11.73 -2.68 -19.97
C GLY A 169 -10.33 -3.26 -19.80
N ASN A 170 -9.32 -2.61 -20.38
CA ASN A 170 -7.90 -2.93 -20.25
C ASN A 170 -7.16 -1.99 -19.29
N THR A 171 -7.86 -1.06 -18.64
CA THR A 171 -7.27 -0.12 -17.69
C THR A 171 -7.62 -0.54 -16.26
N PHE A 172 -6.61 -0.69 -15.43
CA PHE A 172 -6.73 -1.10 -14.05
C PHE A 172 -5.97 -0.13 -13.16
N MET A 173 -6.62 0.32 -12.09
CA MET A 173 -6.00 1.19 -11.09
C MET A 173 -5.81 0.46 -9.78
N LEU A 174 -4.59 0.54 -9.24
CA LEU A 174 -4.22 0.13 -7.91
C LEU A 174 -4.30 1.33 -6.95
N LEU A 175 -4.75 1.08 -5.72
CA LEU A 175 -4.63 2.09 -4.67
C LEU A 175 -3.15 2.30 -4.34
N GLY A 176 -2.68 3.54 -4.49
CA GLY A 176 -1.28 3.87 -4.22
C GLY A 176 -0.89 3.52 -2.78
N ALA A 177 0.21 2.77 -2.61
CA ALA A 177 0.61 2.21 -1.32
C ALA A 177 0.74 3.27 -0.22
N SER A 178 1.31 4.44 -0.54
CA SER A 178 1.45 5.56 0.41
C SER A 178 0.10 6.11 0.89
N HIS A 179 -0.90 6.21 0.00
CA HIS A 179 -2.23 6.69 0.37
C HIS A 179 -2.98 5.65 1.21
N THR A 180 -2.83 4.37 0.87
CA THR A 180 -3.39 3.27 1.66
C THR A 180 -2.80 3.27 3.08
N LEU A 181 -1.48 3.34 3.19
CA LEU A 181 -0.78 3.42 4.48
C LEU A 181 -1.20 4.66 5.27
N TRP A 182 -1.38 5.81 4.61
CA TRP A 182 -1.86 7.03 5.27
C TRP A 182 -3.27 6.87 5.84
N ASN A 183 -4.22 6.38 5.04
CA ASN A 183 -5.59 6.17 5.51
C ASN A 183 -5.64 5.15 6.66
N PHE A 184 -4.87 4.07 6.54
CA PHE A 184 -4.78 3.05 7.58
C PHE A 184 -4.19 3.59 8.87
N ALA A 185 -3.02 4.25 8.81
CA ALA A 185 -2.36 4.83 9.97
C ALA A 185 -3.27 5.81 10.71
N GLN A 186 -4.01 6.63 9.96
CA GLN A 186 -4.96 7.55 10.56
C GLN A 186 -6.14 6.82 11.23
N ALA A 187 -6.75 5.86 10.53
CA ALA A 187 -7.86 5.09 11.08
C ALA A 187 -7.45 4.32 12.34
N TYR A 188 -6.25 3.74 12.33
CA TYR A 188 -5.65 3.04 13.46
C TYR A 188 -5.48 3.96 14.66
N LEU A 189 -4.84 5.13 14.49
CA LEU A 189 -4.65 6.09 15.58
C LEU A 189 -5.97 6.65 16.11
N LEU A 190 -6.97 6.88 15.25
CA LEU A 190 -8.29 7.33 15.69
C LEU A 190 -9.01 6.26 16.50
N MET A 191 -8.95 4.99 16.07
CA MET A 191 -9.61 3.87 16.73
C MET A 191 -8.96 3.52 18.07
N HIS A 192 -7.64 3.61 18.15
CA HIS A 192 -6.85 3.20 19.31
C HIS A 192 -6.28 4.37 20.10
N HIS A 193 -6.79 5.60 19.90
CA HIS A 193 -6.33 6.75 20.65
C HIS A 193 -6.54 6.56 22.16
N GLY A 194 -7.70 6.03 22.54
CA GLY A 194 -8.14 5.91 23.93
C GLY A 194 -8.75 7.20 24.49
N ASP A 195 -9.17 7.15 25.76
CA ASP A 195 -9.77 8.26 26.51
C ASP A 195 -8.79 8.85 27.54
N PRO A 196 -8.21 10.05 27.30
CA PRO A 196 -7.32 10.73 28.26
C PRO A 196 -7.98 11.10 29.60
N SER A 197 -9.30 11.08 29.69
CA SER A 197 -10.02 11.36 30.93
C SER A 197 -10.14 10.14 31.85
N ASP A 198 -9.95 8.93 31.31
CA ASP A 198 -9.91 7.68 32.05
C ASP A 198 -8.45 7.31 32.35
N ARG A 199 -8.08 7.27 33.63
CA ARG A 199 -6.71 6.94 34.05
C ARG A 199 -6.36 5.46 33.89
N GLU A 200 -7.34 4.60 33.72
CA GLU A 200 -7.14 3.17 33.46
C GLU A 200 -7.02 2.87 31.96
N ASP A 201 -7.30 3.85 31.09
CA ASP A 201 -7.17 3.70 29.65
C ASP A 201 -5.68 3.74 29.24
N LEU A 202 -5.25 2.70 28.52
CA LEU A 202 -3.88 2.53 28.01
C LEU A 202 -3.79 2.71 26.49
N GLY A 203 -4.76 3.42 25.90
CA GLY A 203 -4.74 3.80 24.49
C GLY A 203 -3.54 4.68 24.15
N ALA A 204 -3.36 4.96 22.86
CA ALA A 204 -2.18 5.65 22.35
C ALA A 204 -1.90 7.01 23.03
N TRP A 205 -2.91 7.70 23.57
CA TRP A 205 -2.72 8.96 24.31
C TRP A 205 -1.74 8.82 25.48
N SER A 206 -1.81 7.71 26.23
CA SER A 206 -1.04 7.47 27.46
C SER A 206 0.48 7.37 27.21
N PRO A 207 0.98 6.48 26.33
CA PRO A 207 2.40 6.43 25.99
C PRO A 207 2.87 7.69 25.26
N LEU A 208 2.02 8.37 24.48
CA LEU A 208 2.39 9.64 23.86
C LEU A 208 2.61 10.74 24.91
N GLU A 209 1.73 10.84 25.91
CA GLU A 209 1.89 11.78 27.03
C GLU A 209 3.17 11.49 27.83
N ALA A 210 3.42 10.20 28.15
CA ALA A 210 4.62 9.79 28.86
C ALA A 210 5.93 10.14 28.11
N LEU A 211 5.89 10.16 26.79
CA LEU A 211 7.00 10.57 25.92
C LEU A 211 7.09 12.09 25.70
N GLY A 212 6.19 12.88 26.31
CA GLY A 212 6.12 14.33 26.13
C GLY A 212 5.65 14.76 24.74
N LEU A 213 4.91 13.90 24.05
CA LEU A 213 4.33 14.15 22.73
C LEU A 213 2.88 14.64 22.85
N PRO A 214 2.36 15.39 21.86
CA PRO A 214 0.94 15.76 21.84
C PRO A 214 0.04 14.53 21.89
N SER A 215 -0.89 14.52 22.85
CA SER A 215 -1.78 13.38 23.20
C SER A 215 -3.21 13.80 23.56
N ASP A 216 -3.49 15.10 23.57
CA ASP A 216 -4.80 15.66 23.90
C ASP A 216 -5.86 15.32 22.86
N GLN A 217 -5.44 15.19 21.60
CA GLN A 217 -6.29 14.76 20.49
C GLN A 217 -5.52 13.87 19.51
N PRO A 218 -6.22 12.97 18.80
CA PRO A 218 -5.63 12.21 17.71
C PRO A 218 -5.04 13.16 16.66
N LEU A 219 -3.84 12.82 16.16
CA LEU A 219 -3.17 13.55 15.10
C LEU A 219 -4.09 13.77 13.88
N GLY A 220 -4.18 15.03 13.44
CA GLY A 220 -4.88 15.37 12.21
C GLY A 220 -4.19 14.79 10.98
N LYS A 221 -4.94 14.61 9.88
CA LYS A 221 -4.45 14.00 8.62
C LYS A 221 -3.18 14.63 8.02
N LYS A 222 -2.78 15.83 8.43
CA LYS A 222 -1.81 16.67 7.71
C LYS A 222 -0.35 16.23 7.88
N ASP A 223 0.00 15.49 8.93
CA ASP A 223 1.39 15.12 9.21
C ASP A 223 1.58 13.59 9.18
N PHE A 224 1.88 13.08 7.99
CA PHE A 224 2.06 11.65 7.75
C PHE A 224 3.26 11.06 8.48
N THR A 225 4.40 11.77 8.45
CA THR A 225 5.63 11.32 9.11
C THR A 225 5.43 11.21 10.61
N GLN A 226 4.77 12.20 11.22
CA GLN A 226 4.49 12.18 12.64
C GLN A 226 3.52 11.05 13.02
N MET A 227 2.49 10.78 12.22
CA MET A 227 1.57 9.65 12.46
C MET A 227 2.32 8.31 12.49
N LEU A 228 3.15 8.03 11.48
CA LEU A 228 3.92 6.78 11.45
C LEU A 228 4.90 6.68 12.62
N THR A 229 5.59 7.78 12.94
CA THR A 229 6.52 7.84 14.07
C THR A 229 5.80 7.57 15.40
N ASN A 230 4.60 8.14 15.58
CA ASN A 230 3.80 7.90 16.79
C ASN A 230 3.35 6.44 16.87
N ILE A 231 2.88 5.84 15.77
CA ILE A 231 2.49 4.42 15.76
C ILE A 231 3.69 3.54 16.17
N GLN A 232 4.88 3.81 15.64
CA GLN A 232 6.09 3.06 15.98
C GLN A 232 6.44 3.19 17.47
N LYS A 233 6.43 4.42 18.01
CA LYS A 233 6.71 4.67 19.43
C LYS A 233 5.69 4.02 20.36
N VAL A 234 4.40 4.13 20.02
CA VAL A 234 3.32 3.50 20.78
C VAL A 234 3.51 1.99 20.78
N HIS A 235 3.74 1.39 19.61
CA HIS A 235 4.03 -0.04 19.48
C HIS A 235 5.23 -0.48 20.34
N GLU A 236 6.33 0.27 20.30
CA GLU A 236 7.52 -0.02 21.10
C GLU A 236 7.23 0.04 22.61
N VAL A 237 6.47 1.03 23.08
CA VAL A 237 6.05 1.10 24.48
C VAL A 237 5.11 -0.06 24.83
N THR A 238 4.20 -0.46 23.94
CA THR A 238 3.34 -1.63 24.13
C THR A 238 4.17 -2.91 24.30
N LEU A 239 5.23 -3.09 23.49
CA LEU A 239 6.14 -4.23 23.63
C LEU A 239 6.85 -4.23 24.99
N ILE A 240 7.33 -3.06 25.45
CA ILE A 240 7.93 -2.92 26.79
C ILE A 240 6.91 -3.28 27.87
N HIS A 241 5.67 -2.79 27.76
CA HIS A 241 4.60 -3.11 28.70
C HIS A 241 4.31 -4.61 28.77
N CYS A 242 4.35 -5.33 27.64
CA CYS A 242 4.19 -6.79 27.63
C CYS A 242 5.36 -7.56 28.28
N LEU A 243 6.52 -6.93 28.46
CA LEU A 243 7.71 -7.54 29.09
C LEU A 243 7.78 -7.31 30.61
N LEU A 244 7.01 -6.36 31.14
CA LEU A 244 6.97 -5.99 32.57
C LEU A 244 5.86 -6.76 33.31
#